data_AF-A0A6N2JNG7-F1
#
_entry.id   AF-A0A6N2JNG7-F1
#
_cell.length_a   1.000
_cell.length_b   1.000
_cell.length_c   1.000
_cell.angle_alpha   90.00
_cell.angle_beta   90.00
_cell.angle_gamma   90.00
#
_symmetry.space_group_name_H-M   'P 1'
#
loop_
_entity.id
_entity.type
_entity.pdbx_description
1 polymer ?
#
loop_
_entity_poly.entity_id
_entity_poly.type
_entity_poly.pdbx_seq_one_letter_code
_entity_poly.pdbx_strand_id
1 'polypeptide(L)'
;MKQLTKAEFLATISAPMRRLSLDTSPPCDFWLYFESIPSSDFDGYNCSESSVTYVWVDSTSRYQFVHVNSEDKNVFMVIVIDIAACTVLGHRLLDLNREYGLERT
;
A
#
# COMPACT_ATOMS: atom_id res chain seq x y z
N MET A 1 -8.12 -11.87 4.23
CA MET A 1 -7.21 -11.07 3.37
C MET A 1 -5.77 -11.30 3.83
N LYS A 2 -4.77 -11.21 2.96
CA LYS A 2 -3.38 -11.50 3.32
C LYS A 2 -2.68 -10.23 3.83
N GLN A 3 -2.44 -10.15 5.14
CA GLN A 3 -1.55 -9.16 5.72
C GLN A 3 -0.09 -9.61 5.50
N LEU A 4 0.70 -8.81 4.79
CA LEU A 4 2.09 -9.13 4.48
C LEU A 4 2.99 -8.82 5.69
N THR A 5 3.84 -9.77 6.03
CA THR A 5 4.96 -9.51 6.94
C THR A 5 5.92 -8.49 6.34
N LYS A 6 6.79 -7.89 7.16
CA LYS A 6 7.80 -6.94 6.67
C LYS A 6 8.71 -7.59 5.62
N ALA A 7 9.12 -8.83 5.87
CA ALA A 7 9.98 -9.58 4.96
C ALA A 7 9.29 -9.85 3.61
N GLU A 8 8.02 -10.28 3.62
CA GLU A 8 7.26 -10.50 2.38
C GLU A 8 7.05 -9.20 1.60
N PHE A 9 6.74 -8.11 2.29
CA PHE A 9 6.57 -6.80 1.65
C PHE A 9 7.88 -6.27 1.06
N LEU A 10 9.00 -6.39 1.76
CA LEU A 10 10.30 -5.98 1.22
C LEU A 10 10.73 -6.86 0.04
N ALA A 11 10.35 -8.14 0.03
CA ALA A 11 10.63 -9.05 -1.07
C ALA A 11 9.87 -8.69 -2.37
N THR A 12 8.82 -7.87 -2.30
CA THR A 12 8.12 -7.37 -3.50
C THR A 12 8.75 -6.10 -4.06
N ILE A 13 9.68 -5.47 -3.34
CA ILE A 13 10.31 -4.21 -3.75
C ILE A 13 11.61 -4.51 -4.52
N SER A 14 11.66 -4.01 -5.76
CA SER A 14 12.89 -3.97 -6.57
C SER A 14 13.22 -2.52 -6.91
N ALA A 15 14.39 -2.06 -6.46
CA ALA A 15 14.82 -0.68 -6.66
C ALA A 15 15.36 -0.46 -8.09
N PRO A 16 15.17 0.74 -8.67
CA PRO A 16 14.47 1.89 -8.09
C PRO A 16 12.94 1.77 -8.19
N MET A 17 12.25 2.30 -7.17
CA MET A 17 10.81 2.50 -7.22
C MET A 17 10.49 3.74 -8.03
N ARG A 18 9.46 3.68 -8.89
CA ARG A 18 8.99 4.78 -9.72
C ARG A 18 7.56 5.16 -9.34
N ARG A 19 7.33 6.45 -9.09
CA ARG A 19 5.98 6.99 -8.83
C ARG A 19 5.21 7.07 -10.15
N LEU A 20 3.96 6.63 -10.14
CA LEU A 20 3.01 6.79 -11.23
C LEU A 20 2.11 8.02 -10.98
N SER A 21 1.51 8.55 -12.06
CA SER A 21 0.43 9.53 -11.92
C SER A 21 -0.79 8.87 -11.28
N LEU A 22 -1.56 9.61 -10.48
CA LEU A 22 -2.84 9.14 -9.93
C LEU A 22 -3.90 8.92 -11.02
N ASP A 23 -3.72 9.53 -12.20
CA ASP A 23 -4.57 9.27 -13.38
C ASP A 23 -4.29 7.91 -14.03
N THR A 24 -3.26 7.20 -13.56
CA THR A 24 -2.94 5.86 -14.07
C THR A 24 -3.97 4.87 -13.53
N SER A 25 -4.76 4.28 -14.43
CA SER A 25 -5.69 3.22 -14.04
C SER A 25 -4.94 2.08 -13.35
N PRO A 26 -5.43 1.58 -12.19
CA PRO A 26 -4.85 0.40 -11.58
C PRO A 26 -5.07 -0.82 -12.49
N PRO A 27 -4.20 -1.85 -12.41
CA PRO A 27 -4.33 -3.07 -13.21
C PRO A 27 -5.65 -3.80 -12.98
N CYS A 28 -6.14 -3.80 -11.73
CA CYS A 28 -7.39 -4.40 -11.30
C CYS A 28 -8.10 -3.50 -10.29
N ASP A 29 -9.39 -3.74 -10.08
CA ASP A 29 -10.11 -3.18 -8.95
C ASP A 29 -9.61 -3.81 -7.64
N PHE A 30 -9.16 -2.97 -6.72
CA PHE A 30 -8.67 -3.36 -5.40
C PHE A 30 -9.55 -2.82 -4.26
N TRP A 31 -10.61 -2.06 -4.55
CA TRP A 31 -11.44 -1.45 -3.51
C TRP A 31 -12.20 -2.50 -2.71
N LEU A 32 -12.78 -3.51 -3.36
CA LEU A 32 -13.40 -4.64 -2.68
C LEU A 32 -12.42 -5.39 -1.76
N TYR A 33 -11.14 -5.46 -2.17
CA TYR A 33 -10.08 -6.01 -1.32
C TYR A 33 -9.85 -5.11 -0.11
N PHE A 34 -9.69 -3.80 -0.32
CA PHE A 34 -9.44 -2.83 0.73
C PHE A 34 -10.58 -2.80 1.77
N GLU A 35 -11.84 -2.77 1.32
CA GLU A 35 -13.03 -2.77 2.18
C GLU A 35 -13.17 -4.03 3.03
N SER A 36 -12.56 -5.15 2.62
CA SER A 36 -12.58 -6.41 3.35
C SER A 36 -11.34 -6.64 4.23
N ILE A 37 -10.44 -5.65 4.34
CA ILE A 37 -9.33 -5.69 5.29
C ILE A 37 -9.90 -5.60 6.72
N PRO A 38 -9.53 -6.53 7.63
CA PRO A 38 -9.93 -6.46 9.03
C PRO A 38 -9.46 -5.16 9.71
N SER A 39 -10.29 -4.57 10.57
CA SER A 39 -9.93 -3.36 11.32
C SER A 39 -8.68 -3.54 12.20
N SER A 40 -8.39 -4.77 12.64
CA SER A 40 -7.16 -5.11 13.36
C SER A 40 -5.88 -4.84 12.58
N ASP A 41 -5.95 -4.94 11.25
CA ASP A 41 -4.77 -4.88 10.38
C ASP A 41 -4.36 -3.42 10.12
N PHE A 42 -5.23 -2.46 10.49
CA PHE A 42 -4.97 -1.03 10.49
C PHE A 42 -4.27 -0.54 11.76
N ASP A 43 -4.02 -1.40 12.76
CA ASP A 43 -3.29 -1.08 14.01
C ASP A 43 -3.82 0.17 14.75
N GLY A 44 -5.13 0.41 14.67
CA GLY A 44 -5.80 1.56 15.29
C GLY A 44 -5.80 2.85 14.47
N TYR A 45 -5.18 2.87 13.28
CA TYR A 45 -5.21 4.02 12.38
C TYR A 45 -6.50 4.07 11.56
N ASN A 46 -6.99 5.28 11.29
CA ASN A 46 -8.20 5.48 10.51
C ASN A 46 -7.88 5.75 9.03
N CYS A 47 -8.21 4.81 8.14
CA CYS A 47 -8.07 4.98 6.68
C CYS A 47 -9.41 5.16 5.95
N SER A 48 -10.48 5.56 6.66
CA SER A 48 -11.84 5.60 6.11
C SER A 48 -12.03 6.57 4.96
N GLU A 49 -11.19 7.61 4.84
CA GLU A 49 -11.25 8.56 3.71
C GLU A 49 -11.02 7.87 2.36
N SER A 50 -10.39 6.68 2.37
CA SER A 50 -10.17 5.89 1.16
C SER A 50 -9.47 6.69 0.05
N SER A 51 -8.57 7.60 0.43
CA SER A 51 -7.87 8.48 -0.50
C SER A 51 -6.52 7.90 -0.89
N VAL A 52 -6.27 7.73 -2.19
CA VAL A 52 -4.99 7.24 -2.72
C VAL A 52 -4.06 8.42 -2.97
N THR A 53 -2.91 8.46 -2.31
CA THR A 53 -1.93 9.56 -2.47
C THR A 53 -0.75 9.20 -3.35
N TYR A 54 -0.34 7.94 -3.28
CA TYR A 54 0.83 7.47 -4.01
C TYR A 54 0.55 6.13 -4.65
N VAL A 55 0.93 6.03 -5.92
CA VAL A 55 1.01 4.77 -6.62
C VAL A 55 2.45 4.60 -7.07
N TRP A 56 3.05 3.48 -6.70
CA TRP A 56 4.43 3.15 -7.06
C TRP A 56 4.48 1.85 -7.84
N VAL A 57 5.49 1.71 -8.69
CA VAL A 57 5.88 0.45 -9.31
C VAL A 57 7.35 0.21 -9.10
N ASP A 58 7.72 -1.06 -8.99
CA ASP A 58 9.11 -1.47 -8.90
C ASP A 58 9.80 -1.46 -10.29
N SER A 59 11.12 -1.60 -10.31
CA SER A 59 11.90 -1.60 -11.57
C SER A 59 11.56 -2.77 -12.49
N THR A 60 11.05 -3.88 -11.96
CA THR A 60 10.62 -5.03 -12.76
C THR A 60 9.20 -4.87 -13.30
N SER A 61 8.46 -3.85 -12.85
CA SER A 61 7.03 -3.63 -13.16
C SER A 61 6.18 -4.87 -12.88
N ARG A 62 6.57 -5.64 -11.86
CA ARG A 62 5.85 -6.84 -11.42
C ARG A 62 4.78 -6.49 -10.40
N TYR A 63 5.10 -5.55 -9.51
CA TYR A 63 4.20 -5.15 -8.44
C TYR A 63 3.88 -3.65 -8.51
N GLN A 64 2.60 -3.35 -8.34
CA GLN A 64 2.12 -1.98 -8.08
C GLN A 64 1.77 -1.85 -6.59
N PHE A 65 2.17 -0.73 -6.00
CA PHE A 65 1.96 -0.41 -4.60
C PHE A 65 1.04 0.79 -4.54
N VAL A 66 -0.18 0.59 -4.07
CA VAL A 66 -1.17 1.65 -3.88
C VAL A 66 -1.18 2.05 -2.41
N HIS A 67 -0.88 3.32 -2.13
CA HIS A 67 -0.87 3.86 -0.77
C HIS A 67 -2.21 4.56 -0.51
N VAL A 68 -3.05 3.93 0.29
CA VAL A 68 -4.28 4.52 0.82
C VAL A 68 -3.93 5.27 2.11
N ASN A 69 -4.29 6.53 2.19
CA ASN A 69 -4.01 7.37 3.35
C ASN A 69 -4.78 6.93 4.58
N SER A 70 -4.14 7.17 5.73
CA SER A 70 -4.84 7.37 6.99
C SER A 70 -4.99 8.87 7.31
N GLU A 71 -5.78 9.19 8.33
CA GLU A 71 -5.86 10.53 8.93
C GLU A 71 -4.51 10.97 9.54
N ASP A 72 -3.63 10.01 9.87
CA ASP A 72 -2.29 10.26 10.37
C ASP A 72 -1.28 10.44 9.25
N LYS A 73 -0.54 11.55 9.30
CA LYS A 73 0.51 11.87 8.35
C LYS A 73 1.58 10.77 8.32
N ASN A 74 2.04 10.43 7.12
CA ASN A 74 3.04 9.39 6.85
C ASN A 74 2.64 7.96 7.27
N VAL A 75 1.36 7.74 7.54
CA VAL A 75 0.80 6.41 7.80
C VAL A 75 -0.13 6.03 6.65
N PHE A 76 0.13 4.87 6.04
CA PHE A 76 -0.56 4.41 4.84
C PHE A 76 -0.93 2.94 4.95
N MET A 77 -2.12 2.57 4.48
CA MET A 77 -2.42 1.20 4.13
C MET A 77 -1.94 0.93 2.72
N VAL A 78 -0.91 0.10 2.56
CA VAL A 78 -0.32 -0.22 1.25
C VAL A 78 -0.94 -1.50 0.71
N ILE A 79 -1.54 -1.42 -0.48
CA ILE A 79 -2.04 -2.57 -1.23
C ILE A 79 -1.02 -2.95 -2.28
N VAL A 80 -0.58 -4.21 -2.28
CA VAL A 80 0.37 -4.75 -3.26
C VAL A 80 -0.39 -5.56 -4.30
N ILE A 81 -0.36 -5.09 -5.54
CA ILE A 81 -1.02 -5.70 -6.69
C ILE A 81 0.03 -6.41 -7.54
N ASP A 82 -0.19 -7.69 -7.83
CA ASP A 82 0.56 -8.40 -8.87
C ASP A 82 0.00 -8.01 -10.24
N ILE A 83 0.80 -7.28 -11.01
CA ILE A 83 0.39 -6.71 -12.30
C ILE A 83 0.13 -7.82 -13.32
N ALA A 84 0.95 -8.87 -13.34
CA ALA A 84 0.85 -9.95 -14.31
C ALA A 84 -0.37 -10.84 -14.03
N ALA A 85 -0.63 -11.12 -12.76
CA ALA A 85 -1.80 -11.90 -12.35
C ALA A 85 -3.08 -11.05 -12.25
N CYS A 86 -2.99 -9.71 -12.32
CA CYS A 86 -4.12 -8.80 -12.18
C CYS A 86 -4.91 -9.05 -10.87
N THR A 87 -4.17 -9.29 -9.77
CA THR A 87 -4.75 -9.65 -8.46
C THR A 87 -3.98 -8.99 -7.32
N VAL A 88 -4.66 -8.79 -6.18
CA VAL A 88 -4.01 -8.29 -4.97
C VAL A 88 -3.24 -9.42 -4.30
N LEU A 89 -1.92 -9.24 -4.18
CA LEU A 89 -1.02 -10.16 -3.47
C LEU A 89 -1.25 -10.10 -1.95
N GLY A 90 -1.45 -8.88 -1.43
CA GLY A 90 -1.57 -8.64 0.00
C GLY A 90 -1.64 -7.16 0.34
N HIS A 91 -1.74 -6.86 1.63
CA HIS A 91 -1.71 -5.51 2.16
C HIS A 91 -0.75 -5.39 3.35
N ARG A 92 -0.30 -4.17 3.65
CA ARG A 92 0.52 -3.89 4.84
C ARG A 92 0.34 -2.45 5.28
N LEU A 93 0.14 -2.25 6.58
CA LEU A 93 0.22 -0.93 7.18
C LEU A 93 1.68 -0.46 7.21
N LEU A 94 1.92 0.72 6.65
CA LEU A 94 3.21 1.39 6.62
C LEU A 94 3.14 2.64 7.49
N ASP A 95 3.71 2.56 8.68
CA ASP A 95 3.88 3.70 9.60
C ASP A 95 5.33 4.20 9.49
N LEU A 96 5.56 5.19 8.62
CA LEU A 96 6.89 5.75 8.43
C LEU A 96 7.36 6.56 9.64
N ASN A 97 6.44 7.07 10.47
CA ASN A 97 6.81 7.76 11.70
C ASN A 97 7.48 6.78 12.66
N ARG A 98 6.95 5.56 12.77
CA ARG A 98 7.55 4.49 13.57
C ARG A 98 8.83 3.93 12.96
N GLU A 99 8.92 3.80 11.64
CA GLU A 99 10.12 3.24 11.00
C GLU A 99 11.33 4.19 11.04
N TYR A 100 11.09 5.51 10.91
CA TYR A 100 12.16 6.50 10.75
C TYR A 100 12.21 7.56 11.86
N GLY A 101 11.33 7.49 12.85
CA GLY A 101 11.28 8.46 13.95
C GLY A 101 10.82 9.86 13.51
N LEU A 102 9.96 9.94 12.50
CA LEU A 102 9.48 11.22 11.97
C LEU A 102 8.45 11.87 12.92
N GLU A 103 8.41 13.20 12.94
CA GLU A 103 7.38 13.93 13.70
C GLU A 103 5.99 13.74 13.08
N ARG A 104 4.98 13.58 13.96
CA ARG A 104 3.58 13.35 13.61
C ARG A 104 2.78 14.66 13.36
N THR A 105 3.47 15.72 12.95
CA THR A 105 2.94 17.09 12.85
C THR A 105 2.31 17.41 11.50
#